data_AF-A0AAV2SGP4-F1
#
_entry.id   AF-A0AAV2SGP4-F1
#
_cell.length_a   1.000
_cell.length_b   1.000
_cell.length_c   1.000
_cell.angle_alpha   90.00
_cell.angle_beta   90.00
_cell.angle_gamma   90.00
#
_symmetry.space_group_name_H-M   'P 1'
#
loop_
_entity.id
_entity.type
_entity.pdbx_description
1 polymer ?
#
loop_
_entity_poly.entity_id
_entity_poly.type
_entity_poly.pdbx_seq_one_letter_code
_entity_poly.pdbx_strand_id
1 'polypeptide(L)'
;QRSLAHCCVIEGDLQLLLLEKHDSWDKVKFPRLVEITGFLLVYRVYNIQSLGSLFPNLATIRGLTTHQGYSLVLYDNRDLQEVGLYRLASILNGYVRIQNNIQLCFGDDKTINWNRICKAEDSGKRNHFSAKSRLLTLWCSQRCRDASKFARLNFSEICVHELPPPLECSRDKCSGG
;
A
#
# COMPACT_ATOMS: atom_id res chain seq x y z
N GLN A 1 24.74 11.04 -1.35
CA GLN A 1 23.29 10.80 -1.18
C GLN A 1 23.08 9.28 -1.16
N ARG A 2 22.67 8.69 -0.02
CA ARG A 2 22.53 7.23 0.09
C ARG A 2 21.40 6.74 -0.82
N SER A 3 21.65 5.69 -1.58
CA SER A 3 20.63 5.06 -2.42
C SER A 3 19.50 4.51 -1.56
N LEU A 4 18.26 4.90 -1.86
CA LEU A 4 17.05 4.39 -1.20
C LEU A 4 16.89 2.86 -1.38
N ALA A 5 17.55 2.24 -2.37
CA ALA A 5 17.54 0.78 -2.56
C ALA A 5 18.09 0.01 -1.34
N HIS A 6 18.95 0.68 -0.56
CA HIS A 6 19.51 0.16 0.68
C HIS A 6 18.77 0.68 1.92
N CYS A 7 17.60 1.29 1.80
CA CYS A 7 16.88 1.77 2.97
C CYS A 7 15.99 0.70 3.57
N CYS A 8 16.00 0.54 4.89
CA CYS A 8 14.95 -0.21 5.58
C CYS A 8 13.87 0.67 6.19
N VAL A 9 14.28 1.83 6.71
CA VAL A 9 13.43 2.73 7.47
C VAL A 9 13.53 4.10 6.85
N ILE A 10 12.39 4.60 6.38
CA ILE A 10 12.26 5.99 5.96
C ILE A 10 11.79 6.79 7.17
N GLU A 11 12.65 7.70 7.62
CA GLU A 11 12.34 8.68 8.65
C GLU A 11 11.63 9.88 8.03
N GLY A 12 10.35 10.01 8.32
CA GLY A 12 9.45 11.03 7.77
C GLY A 12 8.44 10.43 6.80
N ASP A 13 7.93 11.28 5.93
CA ASP A 13 6.89 10.94 4.96
C ASP A 13 7.51 10.39 3.67
N LEU A 14 6.80 9.49 3.00
CA LEU A 14 7.14 9.05 1.65
C LEU A 14 6.03 9.49 0.69
N GLN A 15 6.39 10.31 -0.29
CA GLN A 15 5.43 10.91 -1.20
C GLN A 15 5.78 10.59 -2.66
N LEU A 16 4.87 9.92 -3.36
CA LEU A 16 4.92 9.72 -4.80
C LEU A 16 3.81 10.55 -5.43
N LEU A 17 4.16 11.69 -6.03
CA LEU A 17 3.21 12.70 -6.50
C LEU A 17 3.45 13.06 -7.96
N LEU A 18 2.38 13.16 -8.75
CA LEU A 18 2.37 13.76 -10.09
C LEU A 18 3.35 13.09 -11.09
N LEU A 19 3.46 11.76 -11.02
CA LEU A 19 4.34 10.95 -11.87
C LEU A 19 3.55 10.33 -13.03
N GLU A 20 2.96 11.19 -13.86
CA GLU A 20 2.06 10.78 -14.95
C GLU A 20 2.79 10.37 -16.23
N LYS A 21 4.01 10.89 -16.43
CA LYS A 21 4.83 10.66 -17.63
C LYS A 21 5.89 9.56 -17.44
N HIS A 22 5.82 8.81 -16.35
CA HIS A 22 6.82 7.79 -16.06
C HIS A 22 6.51 6.51 -16.85
N ASP A 23 7.42 6.10 -17.74
CA ASP A 23 7.15 5.02 -18.71
C ASP A 23 6.98 3.64 -18.05
N SER A 24 7.82 3.29 -17.07
CA SER A 24 7.76 2.00 -16.38
C SER A 24 8.43 2.02 -15.01
N TRP A 25 7.80 1.37 -14.04
CA TRP A 25 8.30 1.20 -12.67
C TRP A 25 9.13 -0.07 -12.45
N ASP A 26 9.39 -0.86 -13.49
CA ASP A 26 10.00 -2.20 -13.36
C ASP A 26 11.40 -2.19 -12.72
N LYS A 27 12.13 -1.08 -12.89
CA LYS A 27 13.51 -0.90 -12.40
C LYS A 27 13.58 -0.23 -11.03
N VAL A 28 12.45 0.26 -10.50
CA VAL A 28 12.41 0.98 -9.22
C VAL A 28 11.84 0.05 -8.17
N LYS A 29 12.70 -0.43 -7.26
CA LYS A 29 12.29 -1.32 -6.17
C LYS A 29 13.03 -0.96 -4.90
N PHE A 30 12.34 -1.04 -3.78
CA PHE A 30 12.86 -0.84 -2.44
C PHE A 30 12.66 -2.13 -1.63
N PRO A 31 13.36 -3.21 -1.99
CA PRO A 31 13.12 -4.52 -1.40
C PRO A 31 13.48 -4.58 0.08
N ARG A 32 14.31 -3.67 0.58
CA ARG A 32 14.68 -3.64 2.00
C ARG A 32 13.76 -2.77 2.85
N LEU A 33 12.90 -1.95 2.25
CA LEU A 33 12.03 -1.04 2.99
C LEU A 33 10.99 -1.85 3.77
N VAL A 34 11.05 -1.74 5.08
CA VAL A 34 10.15 -2.43 6.02
C VAL A 34 9.31 -1.42 6.80
N GLU A 35 9.78 -0.19 6.99
CA GLU A 35 9.12 0.80 7.83
C GLU A 35 9.15 2.21 7.23
N ILE A 36 8.02 2.92 7.36
CA ILE A 36 7.90 4.36 7.14
C ILE A 36 7.44 4.99 8.46
N THR A 37 8.13 6.01 8.96
CA THR A 37 7.77 6.61 10.26
C THR A 37 6.65 7.65 10.15
N GLY A 38 6.53 8.34 9.01
CA GLY A 38 5.45 9.29 8.71
C GLY A 38 4.27 8.64 7.99
N PHE A 39 3.72 9.33 6.99
CA PHE A 39 2.68 8.80 6.10
C PHE A 39 3.22 8.39 4.72
N LEU A 40 2.48 7.51 4.05
CA LEU A 40 2.68 7.17 2.64
C LEU A 40 1.56 7.80 1.79
N LEU A 41 1.93 8.67 0.85
CA LEU A 41 1.01 9.29 -0.10
C LEU A 41 1.39 8.93 -1.53
N VAL A 42 0.45 8.38 -2.27
CA VAL A 42 0.59 8.05 -3.70
C VAL A 42 -0.54 8.73 -4.45
N TYR A 43 -0.18 9.80 -5.18
CA TYR A 43 -1.13 10.68 -5.86
C TYR A 43 -0.76 10.88 -7.33
N ARG A 44 -1.69 10.55 -8.24
CA ARG A 44 -1.50 10.69 -9.70
C ARG A 44 -0.19 10.07 -10.18
N VAL A 45 0.06 8.85 -9.74
CA VAL A 45 1.16 8.01 -10.22
C VAL A 45 0.60 7.03 -11.23
N TYR A 46 1.08 7.10 -12.48
CA TYR A 46 0.61 6.25 -13.57
C TYR A 46 1.61 5.13 -13.85
N ASN A 47 1.15 4.11 -14.58
CA ASN A 47 1.90 2.89 -14.93
C ASN A 47 2.38 2.05 -13.74
N ILE A 48 1.84 2.29 -12.54
CA ILE A 48 2.07 1.46 -11.36
C ILE A 48 0.87 0.52 -11.17
N GLN A 49 1.09 -0.78 -11.25
CA GLN A 49 0.02 -1.78 -11.10
C GLN A 49 -0.20 -2.20 -9.64
N SER A 50 0.86 -2.20 -8.84
CA SER A 50 0.88 -2.69 -7.45
C SER A 50 1.94 -1.97 -6.63
N LEU A 51 1.61 -1.52 -5.42
CA LEU A 51 2.65 -0.96 -4.52
C LEU A 51 3.60 -2.04 -4.01
N GLY A 52 3.17 -3.30 -3.99
CA GLY A 52 4.04 -4.43 -3.64
C GLY A 52 5.22 -4.60 -4.61
N SER A 53 5.08 -4.13 -5.86
CA SER A 53 6.20 -4.12 -6.81
C SER A 53 7.32 -3.15 -6.40
N LEU A 54 6.98 -2.05 -5.72
CA LEU A 54 7.92 -1.05 -5.21
C LEU A 54 8.39 -1.38 -3.79
N PHE A 55 7.45 -1.75 -2.91
CA PHE A 55 7.65 -1.90 -1.47
C PHE A 55 7.23 -3.30 -1.00
N PRO A 56 7.85 -4.38 -1.51
CA PRO A 56 7.39 -5.75 -1.25
C PRO A 56 7.46 -6.14 0.23
N ASN A 57 8.30 -5.45 1.01
CA ASN A 57 8.56 -5.78 2.40
C ASN A 57 8.04 -4.76 3.41
N LEU A 58 7.29 -3.74 2.96
CA LEU A 58 6.75 -2.72 3.86
C LEU A 58 5.76 -3.35 4.83
N ALA A 59 6.12 -3.34 6.11
CA ALA A 59 5.37 -4.01 7.16
C ALA A 59 4.71 -3.03 8.13
N THR A 60 5.28 -1.83 8.30
CA THR A 60 4.80 -0.86 9.29
C THR A 60 4.80 0.57 8.74
N ILE A 61 3.70 1.28 8.98
CA ILE A 61 3.62 2.74 8.84
C ILE A 61 3.32 3.29 10.24
N ARG A 62 4.23 4.08 10.81
CA ARG A 62 4.04 4.56 12.19
C ARG A 62 3.03 5.71 12.27
N GLY A 63 2.95 6.58 11.25
CA GLY A 63 2.01 7.70 11.26
C GLY A 63 2.33 8.75 12.34
N LEU A 64 3.63 9.01 12.60
CA LEU A 64 4.05 10.10 13.48
C LEU A 64 3.56 11.45 12.95
N THR A 65 3.51 11.56 11.63
CA THR A 65 2.87 12.61 10.83
C THR A 65 1.74 12.00 10.02
N THR A 66 0.70 12.78 9.73
CA THR A 66 -0.45 12.32 8.93
C THR A 66 -0.82 13.35 7.87
N HIS A 67 -1.25 12.89 6.71
CA HIS A 67 -1.82 13.75 5.68
C HIS A 67 -3.33 13.84 5.87
N GLN A 68 -3.82 14.98 6.36
CA GLN A 68 -5.25 15.19 6.66
C GLN A 68 -5.83 14.08 7.57
N GLY A 69 -5.06 13.58 8.55
CA GLY A 69 -5.48 12.50 9.45
C GLY A 69 -5.33 11.09 8.87
N TYR A 70 -4.76 10.94 7.68
CA TYR A 70 -4.50 9.64 7.05
C TYR A 70 -3.00 9.35 7.00
N SER A 71 -2.62 8.11 7.22
CA SER A 71 -1.23 7.63 7.17
C SER A 71 -0.92 6.79 5.93
N LEU A 72 -1.97 6.32 5.24
CA LEU A 72 -1.86 5.73 3.91
C LEU A 72 -2.91 6.39 3.01
N VAL A 73 -2.46 7.04 1.94
CA VAL A 73 -3.32 7.73 1.00
C VAL A 73 -3.00 7.29 -0.42
N LEU A 74 -3.96 6.64 -1.08
CA LEU A 74 -3.90 6.26 -2.49
C LEU A 74 -4.98 7.03 -3.23
N TYR A 75 -4.57 8.01 -4.03
CA TYR A 75 -5.51 8.92 -4.68
C TYR A 75 -5.24 9.08 -6.17
N ASP A 76 -6.26 8.87 -7.00
CA ASP A 76 -6.21 9.15 -8.44
C ASP A 76 -5.09 8.42 -9.22
N ASN A 77 -4.72 7.21 -8.79
CA ASN A 77 -3.76 6.37 -9.51
C ASN A 77 -4.54 5.51 -10.53
N ARG A 78 -4.43 5.87 -11.81
CA ARG A 78 -5.29 5.31 -12.87
C ARG A 78 -5.01 3.84 -13.16
N ASP A 79 -3.75 3.44 -13.14
CA ASP A 79 -3.31 2.10 -13.52
C ASP A 79 -3.10 1.17 -12.32
N LEU A 80 -3.34 1.67 -11.10
CA LEU A 80 -3.20 0.90 -9.87
C LEU A 80 -4.31 -0.15 -9.81
N GLN A 81 -3.93 -1.42 -9.84
CA GLN A 81 -4.83 -2.57 -9.90
C GLN A 81 -4.95 -3.28 -8.56
N GLU A 82 -3.91 -3.23 -7.73
CA GLU A 82 -3.93 -3.77 -6.38
C GLU A 82 -3.13 -2.88 -5.41
N VAL A 83 -3.47 -2.94 -4.12
CA VAL A 83 -2.63 -2.32 -3.09
C VAL A 83 -1.30 -3.07 -2.98
N GLY A 84 -1.33 -4.41 -2.96
CA GLY A 84 -0.12 -5.26 -3.05
C GLY A 84 0.83 -5.21 -1.85
N LEU A 85 0.50 -4.48 -0.78
CA LEU A 85 1.30 -4.41 0.45
C LEU A 85 1.02 -5.60 1.37
N TYR A 86 1.32 -6.82 0.92
CA TYR A 86 0.92 -8.05 1.63
C TYR A 86 1.58 -8.23 3.01
N ARG A 87 2.73 -7.59 3.25
CA ARG A 87 3.41 -7.61 4.56
C ARG A 87 2.94 -6.51 5.51
N LEU A 88 2.11 -5.58 5.06
CA LEU A 88 1.64 -4.46 5.87
C LEU A 88 0.78 -4.99 7.02
N ALA A 89 1.37 -5.07 8.20
CA ALA A 89 0.74 -5.64 9.38
C ALA A 89 0.23 -4.57 10.34
N SER A 90 0.77 -3.34 10.29
CA SER A 90 0.40 -2.30 11.26
C SER A 90 0.53 -0.89 10.70
N ILE A 91 -0.52 -0.12 10.89
CA ILE A 91 -0.53 1.34 10.81
C ILE A 91 -0.77 1.84 12.25
N LEU A 92 0.25 2.39 12.90
CA LEU A 92 0.18 2.67 14.34
C LEU A 92 -0.71 3.89 14.66
N ASN A 93 -0.68 4.90 13.80
CA ASN A 93 -1.51 6.10 13.94
C ASN A 93 -2.04 6.53 12.57
N GLY A 94 -3.19 7.21 12.54
CA GLY A 94 -3.88 7.67 11.33
C GLY A 94 -4.68 6.58 10.59
N TYR A 95 -5.51 7.02 9.65
CA TYR A 95 -6.42 6.15 8.89
C TYR A 95 -5.93 5.89 7.47
N VAL A 96 -6.68 5.10 6.72
CA VAL A 96 -6.44 4.81 5.30
C VAL A 96 -7.45 5.56 4.44
N ARG A 97 -6.95 6.20 3.38
CA ARG A 97 -7.78 6.81 2.33
C ARG A 97 -7.43 6.22 0.98
N ILE A 98 -8.39 5.56 0.35
CA ILE A 98 -8.25 5.02 -0.99
C ILE A 98 -9.41 5.54 -1.83
N GLN A 99 -9.12 6.44 -2.76
CA GLN A 99 -10.15 7.15 -3.49
C GLN A 99 -9.73 7.39 -4.94
N ASN A 100 -10.67 7.28 -5.88
CA ASN A 100 -10.46 7.58 -7.29
C ASN A 100 -9.40 6.73 -8.02
N ASN A 101 -9.04 5.55 -7.50
CA ASN A 101 -8.18 4.60 -8.20
C ASN A 101 -9.04 3.69 -9.07
N ILE A 102 -9.27 4.09 -10.33
CA ILE A 102 -10.33 3.53 -11.18
C ILE A 102 -10.12 2.06 -11.58
N GLN A 103 -8.89 1.56 -11.60
CA GLN A 103 -8.57 0.16 -11.91
C GLN A 103 -8.35 -0.70 -10.66
N LEU A 104 -8.42 -0.10 -9.46
CA LEU A 104 -8.06 -0.79 -8.23
C LEU A 104 -9.09 -1.86 -7.90
N CYS A 105 -8.63 -3.09 -7.72
CA CYS A 105 -9.37 -4.25 -7.27
C CYS A 105 -9.02 -4.58 -5.80
N PHE A 106 -9.99 -5.09 -5.05
CA PHE A 106 -9.78 -5.64 -3.69
C PHE A 106 -8.97 -4.79 -2.69
N GLY A 107 -9.20 -3.47 -2.65
CA GLY A 107 -8.49 -2.53 -1.76
C GLY A 107 -9.39 -1.88 -0.70
N ASP A 108 -10.66 -2.25 -0.65
CA ASP A 108 -11.68 -1.64 0.21
C ASP A 108 -11.91 -2.45 1.50
N ASP A 109 -12.78 -1.94 2.37
CA ASP A 109 -13.17 -2.56 3.64
C ASP A 109 -13.91 -3.90 3.50
N LYS A 110 -14.44 -4.21 2.31
CA LYS A 110 -15.08 -5.50 2.03
C LYS A 110 -14.08 -6.61 1.77
N THR A 111 -12.85 -6.24 1.43
CA THR A 111 -11.81 -7.16 0.94
C THR A 111 -10.61 -7.20 1.87
N ILE A 112 -10.21 -6.06 2.43
CA ILE A 112 -9.15 -5.94 3.43
C ILE A 112 -9.76 -5.42 4.73
N ASN A 113 -9.51 -6.12 5.83
CA ASN A 113 -9.93 -5.66 7.15
C ASN A 113 -8.96 -4.60 7.68
N TRP A 114 -9.09 -3.37 7.17
CA TRP A 114 -8.26 -2.23 7.56
C TRP A 114 -8.35 -1.88 9.04
N ASN A 115 -9.43 -2.23 9.73
CA ASN A 115 -9.57 -2.02 11.17
C ASN A 115 -8.64 -2.93 12.00
N ARG A 116 -8.16 -4.04 11.44
CA ARG A 116 -7.13 -4.88 12.09
C ARG A 116 -5.71 -4.36 11.87
N ILE A 117 -5.50 -3.61 10.79
CA ILE A 117 -4.19 -3.06 10.41
C ILE A 117 -3.98 -1.70 11.08
N CYS A 118 -5.01 -0.84 11.07
CA CYS A 118 -5.01 0.47 11.70
C CYS A 118 -5.25 0.36 13.20
N LYS A 119 -4.30 0.87 14.00
CA LYS A 119 -4.38 0.97 15.46
C LYS A 119 -4.64 2.40 15.93
N ALA A 120 -5.13 3.26 15.03
CA ALA A 120 -5.42 4.65 15.34
C ALA A 120 -6.46 4.76 16.46
N GLU A 121 -6.16 5.60 17.45
CA GLU A 121 -7.10 5.93 18.51
C GLU A 121 -8.28 6.76 17.97
N ASP A 122 -9.42 6.70 18.65
CA ASP A 122 -10.64 7.35 18.19
C ASP A 122 -10.48 8.87 18.17
N SER A 123 -10.29 9.42 16.97
CA SER A 123 -10.18 10.85 16.69
C SER A 123 -11.40 11.36 15.90
N GLY A 124 -12.47 10.57 15.81
CA GLY A 124 -13.67 10.87 15.03
C GLY A 124 -13.48 10.71 13.51
N LYS A 125 -12.28 10.40 13.02
CA LYS A 125 -12.01 10.03 11.63
C LYS A 125 -12.10 8.51 11.44
N ARG A 126 -12.28 8.08 10.19
CA ARG A 126 -12.39 6.67 9.80
C ARG A 126 -11.70 6.44 8.46
N ASN A 127 -11.44 5.16 8.18
CA ASN A 127 -10.99 4.73 6.86
C ASN A 127 -11.99 5.17 5.78
N HIS A 128 -11.49 5.70 4.67
CA HIS A 128 -12.29 6.26 3.59
C HIS A 128 -12.01 5.55 2.27
N PHE A 129 -13.04 4.97 1.68
CA PHE A 129 -12.97 4.23 0.42
C PHE A 129 -14.00 4.77 -0.58
N SER A 130 -13.60 5.04 -1.83
CA SER A 130 -14.58 5.36 -2.88
C SER A 130 -15.34 4.12 -3.32
N ALA A 131 -16.67 4.23 -3.46
CA ALA A 131 -17.49 3.16 -4.02
C ALA A 131 -17.06 2.81 -5.46
N LYS A 132 -16.86 1.51 -5.73
CA LYS A 132 -16.55 1.00 -7.06
C LYS A 132 -17.82 0.87 -7.90
N SER A 133 -17.70 1.09 -9.21
CA SER A 133 -18.78 0.80 -10.14
C SER A 133 -19.06 -0.72 -10.18
N ARG A 134 -20.32 -1.11 -10.39
CA ARG A 134 -20.70 -2.53 -10.51
C ARG A 134 -19.94 -3.23 -11.64
N LEU A 135 -19.65 -2.50 -12.74
CA LEU A 135 -18.87 -3.00 -13.87
C LEU A 135 -17.43 -3.33 -13.48
N LEU A 136 -16.79 -2.48 -12.67
CA LEU A 136 -15.44 -2.72 -12.18
C LEU A 136 -15.38 -3.95 -11.25
N THR A 137 -16.38 -4.13 -10.38
CA THR A 137 -16.46 -5.32 -9.52
C THR A 137 -16.51 -6.62 -10.34
N LEU A 138 -17.28 -6.64 -11.43
CA LEU A 138 -17.34 -7.79 -12.35
C LEU A 138 -15.98 -8.01 -13.04
N TRP A 139 -15.34 -6.94 -13.51
CA TRP A 139 -14.01 -7.01 -14.12
C TRP A 139 -12.96 -7.57 -13.15
N CYS A 140 -12.94 -7.11 -11.90
CA CYS A 140 -12.07 -7.64 -10.85
C CYS A 140 -12.33 -9.13 -10.58
N SER A 141 -13.61 -9.56 -10.54
CA SER A 141 -13.97 -10.96 -10.34
C SER A 141 -13.57 -11.88 -11.50
N GLN A 142 -13.57 -11.36 -12.73
CA GLN A 142 -13.16 -12.10 -13.91
C GLN A 142 -11.63 -12.24 -13.98
N ARG A 143 -10.90 -11.18 -13.61
CA ARG A 143 -9.44 -11.23 -13.47
C ARG A 143 -8.98 -12.13 -12.33
N CYS A 144 -9.75 -12.22 -11.24
CA CYS A 144 -9.55 -13.23 -10.19
C CYS A 144 -9.86 -14.67 -10.65
N ARG A 145 -10.74 -14.87 -11.64
CA ARG A 145 -10.98 -16.20 -12.24
C ARG A 145 -9.77 -16.70 -13.06
N ASP A 146 -8.95 -15.82 -13.60
CA ASP A 146 -7.63 -16.23 -14.14
C ASP A 146 -6.60 -16.44 -13.02
N ALA A 147 -6.81 -15.82 -11.85
CA ALA A 147 -6.07 -16.09 -10.61
C ALA A 147 -6.64 -17.26 -9.76
N SER A 148 -7.54 -18.10 -10.32
CA SER A 148 -8.28 -19.20 -9.65
C SER A 148 -7.44 -20.27 -8.94
N LYS A 149 -6.12 -20.14 -8.88
CA LYS A 149 -5.31 -20.86 -7.89
C LYS A 149 -5.48 -20.34 -6.45
N PHE A 150 -6.14 -19.20 -6.24
CA PHE A 150 -6.23 -18.55 -4.92
C PHE A 150 -7.66 -18.27 -4.40
N ALA A 151 -8.71 -18.66 -5.13
CA ALA A 151 -10.08 -18.16 -4.89
C ALA A 151 -10.93 -18.91 -3.82
N ARG A 152 -10.33 -19.54 -2.81
CA ARG A 152 -11.08 -20.20 -1.72
C ARG A 152 -10.56 -19.91 -0.31
N LEU A 153 -9.97 -18.75 -0.11
CA LEU A 153 -9.40 -18.39 1.17
C LEU A 153 -9.77 -16.94 1.46
N ASN A 154 -10.08 -16.64 2.73
CA ASN A 154 -10.18 -15.26 3.22
C ASN A 154 -8.93 -14.50 2.73
N PHE A 155 -8.98 -13.19 2.47
CA PHE A 155 -7.74 -12.47 2.15
C PHE A 155 -6.71 -12.51 3.31
N SER A 156 -7.11 -12.96 4.50
CA SER A 156 -6.21 -13.34 5.61
C SER A 156 -5.53 -14.71 5.46
N GLU A 157 -5.89 -15.49 4.44
CA GLU A 157 -5.38 -16.83 4.12
C GLU A 157 -4.83 -16.91 2.67
N ILE A 158 -5.13 -15.94 1.81
CA ILE A 158 -4.47 -15.81 0.50
C ILE A 158 -3.09 -15.16 0.75
N CYS A 159 -2.05 -15.99 0.59
CA CYS A 159 -0.62 -15.67 0.66
C CYS A 159 0.02 -15.64 2.06
N VAL A 160 -0.28 -16.62 2.92
CA VAL A 160 0.64 -17.04 4.00
C VAL A 160 1.24 -18.42 3.67
N HIS A 161 1.77 -18.59 2.46
CA HIS A 161 2.82 -19.59 2.26
C HIS A 161 4.12 -18.93 2.73
N GLU A 162 4.56 -19.31 3.93
CA GLU A 162 5.81 -18.92 4.59
C GLU A 162 6.40 -17.63 4.04
N LEU A 163 5.86 -16.48 4.48
CA LEU A 163 6.55 -15.21 4.28
C LEU A 163 7.98 -15.43 4.79
N PRO A 164 9.02 -15.18 3.97
CA PRO A 164 10.39 -15.31 4.43
C PRO A 164 10.54 -14.53 5.73
N PRO A 165 11.35 -15.03 6.68
CA PRO A 165 11.51 -14.40 7.99
C PRO A 165 11.71 -12.89 7.81
N PRO A 166 11.13 -12.07 8.72
CA PRO A 166 11.26 -10.62 8.64
C PRO A 166 12.72 -10.26 8.38
N LEU A 167 12.95 -9.44 7.35
CA LEU A 167 14.30 -8.95 7.06
C LEU A 167 14.85 -8.32 8.33
N GLU A 168 15.93 -8.87 8.87
CA GLU A 168 16.62 -8.26 10.00
C GLU A 168 17.18 -6.92 9.56
N CYS A 169 16.47 -5.84 9.90
CA CYS A 169 16.94 -4.52 9.55
C CYS A 169 17.96 -4.03 10.57
N SER A 170 19.22 -4.01 10.16
CA SER A 170 20.32 -3.41 10.90
C SER A 170 20.55 -1.97 10.43
N ARG A 171 19.99 -1.00 11.17
CA ARG A 171 20.41 0.43 11.24
C ARG A 171 20.37 1.30 9.95
N ASP A 172 19.94 0.80 8.80
CA ASP A 172 19.88 1.58 7.56
C ASP A 172 18.63 2.48 7.49
N LYS A 173 18.79 3.70 7.99
CA LYS A 173 17.77 4.76 7.95
C LYS A 173 18.06 5.78 6.85
N CYS A 174 17.00 6.29 6.23
CA CYS A 174 17.06 7.37 5.25
C CYS A 174 15.98 8.40 5.55
N SER A 175 16.23 9.65 5.18
CA SER A 175 15.23 10.70 5.28
C SER A 175 14.17 10.54 4.18
N GLY A 176 12.90 10.72 4.56
CA GLY A 176 11.77 10.83 3.65
C GLY A 176 11.78 12.11 2.83
N GLY A 177 10.92 12.16 1.82
CA GLY A 177 10.81 13.22 0.82
C GLY A 177 9.54 13.07 -0.01
#